data_AF-A0A919JRK4-F1
#
_entry.id   AF-A0A919JRK4-F1
#
_cell.length_a   1.000
_cell.length_b   1.000
_cell.length_c   1.000
_cell.angle_alpha   90.00
_cell.angle_beta   90.00
_cell.angle_gamma   90.00
#
_symmetry.space_group_name_H-M   'P 1'
#
loop_
_entity.id
_entity.type
_entity.pdbx_description
1 polymer ?
#
loop_
_entity_poly.entity_id
_entity_poly.type
_entity_poly.pdbx_seq_one_letter_code
_entity_poly.pdbx_strand_id
1 'polypeptide(L)'
;MSTSPEPGSDPLDPGLDAVMSERRQLINLAYRLLGSLADAEDVVQETYARWYALSRREQAAIETPAAWLTKVAGRICLDVLGSARARRERYVGEWIPEPLPDSTEWVTGRSPGAPADPVDRVTLDESISMAFLVVLESMTPAQRVAFVLHDVFRYTFAEVAEVVGRTPAACRQLATAARRRLREAGPPTPPTADQAGLVRAFKLAWQATDVPALIGLLAPDATATGDGGGLVSAAPRPVRGAEQVARFFTERAAVTPRLVLLERTVNGRPGLVARLDGMTVSVMAFEVVGDRIQHIWAILNPDKLRPWMD
;
A
#
# COMPACT_ATOMS: atom_id res chain seq x y z
N MET A 1 32.20 31.84 36.77
CA MET A 1 31.16 30.80 36.75
C MET A 1 29.85 31.46 36.33
N SER A 2 29.49 31.32 35.05
CA SER A 2 28.13 31.57 34.54
C SER A 2 28.01 30.76 33.26
N THR A 3 27.41 29.57 33.37
CA THR A 3 26.96 28.77 32.24
C THR A 3 25.46 29.04 32.08
N SER A 4 25.09 29.71 31.00
CA SER A 4 23.70 29.79 30.55
C SER A 4 23.23 28.39 30.12
N PRO A 5 21.98 27.98 30.41
CA PRO A 5 21.43 26.73 29.89
C PRO A 5 21.03 26.91 28.42
N GLU A 6 21.30 25.90 27.60
CA GLU A 6 20.81 25.79 26.22
C GLU A 6 19.27 25.72 26.18
N PRO A 7 18.60 26.25 25.14
CA PRO A 7 17.17 26.09 24.98
C PRO A 7 16.89 24.65 24.52
N GLY A 8 16.33 23.87 25.44
CA GLY A 8 15.78 22.54 25.16
C GLY A 8 14.64 22.61 24.14
N SER A 9 14.59 21.55 23.33
CA SER A 9 13.53 21.18 22.39
C SER A 9 12.13 21.55 22.87
N ASP A 10 11.47 22.44 22.13
CA ASP A 10 10.07 22.78 22.33
C ASP A 10 9.19 21.54 22.00
N PRO A 11 8.32 21.08 22.90
CA PRO A 11 7.32 20.07 22.58
C PRO A 11 6.43 20.61 21.46
N LEU A 12 6.23 19.85 20.39
CA LEU A 12 5.34 20.23 19.28
C LEU A 12 3.98 20.69 19.84
N ASP A 13 3.47 21.78 19.28
CA ASP A 13 2.17 22.36 19.62
C ASP A 13 1.07 21.27 19.59
N PRO A 14 0.34 21.02 20.69
CA PRO A 14 -0.68 19.96 20.74
C PRO A 14 -1.79 20.11 19.69
N GLY A 15 -2.02 21.32 19.16
CA GLY A 15 -2.93 21.53 18.03
C GLY A 15 -2.38 21.01 16.70
N LEU A 16 -1.07 21.09 16.49
CA LEU A 16 -0.39 20.59 15.30
C LEU A 16 -0.38 19.06 15.29
N ASP A 17 -0.17 18.42 16.45
CA ASP A 17 -0.15 16.96 16.57
C ASP A 17 -1.52 16.33 16.27
N ALA A 18 -2.61 16.97 16.71
CA ALA A 18 -3.97 16.53 16.39
C ALA A 18 -4.25 16.61 14.87
N VAL A 19 -3.91 17.73 14.23
CA VAL A 19 -4.06 17.92 12.77
C VAL A 19 -3.18 16.94 11.98
N MET A 20 -1.94 16.71 12.43
CA MET A 20 -1.03 15.75 11.80
C MET A 20 -1.50 14.31 11.95
N SER A 21 -2.15 13.96 13.06
CA SER A 21 -2.77 12.65 13.28
C SER A 21 -3.97 12.45 12.34
N GLU A 22 -4.85 13.44 12.22
CA GLU A 22 -6.00 13.38 11.31
C GLU A 22 -5.58 13.26 9.83
N ARG A 23 -4.61 14.06 9.39
CA ARG A 23 -4.09 13.98 8.01
C ARG A 23 -3.54 12.58 7.71
N ARG A 24 -2.79 12.01 8.66
CA ARG A 24 -2.22 10.65 8.55
C ARG A 24 -3.30 9.59 8.43
N GLN A 25 -4.38 9.69 9.21
CA GLN A 25 -5.50 8.76 9.12
C GLN A 25 -6.21 8.85 7.76
N LEU A 26 -6.42 10.07 7.25
CA LEU A 26 -7.05 10.28 5.94
C LEU A 26 -6.20 9.76 4.78
N ILE A 27 -4.87 9.97 4.81
CA ILE A 27 -3.96 9.38 3.82
C ILE A 27 -4.03 7.85 3.88
N ASN A 28 -3.98 7.28 5.08
CA ASN A 28 -4.05 5.83 5.28
C ASN A 28 -5.36 5.23 4.74
N LEU A 29 -6.48 5.92 4.94
CA LEU A 29 -7.78 5.56 4.38
C LEU A 29 -7.77 5.64 2.86
N ALA A 30 -7.39 6.79 2.31
CA ALA A 30 -7.44 7.04 0.88
C ALA A 30 -6.47 6.13 0.12
N TYR A 31 -5.27 5.87 0.64
CA TYR A 31 -4.32 4.96 0.04
C TYR A 31 -4.83 3.51 0.01
N ARG A 32 -5.44 3.01 1.10
CA ARG A 32 -6.08 1.67 1.09
C ARG A 32 -7.22 1.59 0.08
N LEU A 33 -7.96 2.68 -0.09
CA LEU A 33 -9.04 2.72 -1.07
C LEU A 33 -8.50 2.79 -2.50
N LEU A 34 -7.45 3.55 -2.79
CA LEU A 34 -7.05 3.90 -4.15
C LEU A 34 -5.86 3.11 -4.69
N GLY A 35 -4.97 2.66 -3.80
CA GLY A 35 -3.71 1.97 -4.13
C GLY A 35 -2.68 2.89 -4.80
N SER A 36 -2.75 4.19 -4.54
CA SER A 36 -1.92 5.26 -5.12
C SER A 36 -1.72 6.33 -4.06
N LEU A 37 -0.47 6.67 -3.74
CA LEU A 37 -0.14 7.67 -2.74
C LEU A 37 -0.48 9.07 -3.24
N ALA A 38 -0.14 9.36 -4.50
CA ALA A 38 -0.48 10.63 -5.12
C ALA A 38 -1.99 10.88 -5.11
N ASP A 39 -2.80 9.89 -5.53
CA ASP A 39 -4.26 10.03 -5.48
C ASP A 39 -4.76 10.17 -4.03
N ALA A 40 -4.12 9.50 -3.07
CA ALA A 40 -4.49 9.62 -1.66
C ALA A 40 -4.21 11.02 -1.09
N GLU A 41 -3.07 11.61 -1.44
CA GLU A 41 -2.72 12.98 -1.06
C GLU A 41 -3.67 14.00 -1.68
N ASP A 42 -4.03 13.82 -2.96
CA ASP A 42 -5.01 14.67 -3.64
C ASP A 42 -6.40 14.60 -2.98
N VAL A 43 -6.86 13.41 -2.60
CA VAL A 43 -8.11 13.25 -1.83
C VAL A 43 -8.06 14.00 -0.50
N VAL A 44 -6.94 13.91 0.21
CA VAL A 44 -6.77 14.58 1.51
C VAL A 44 -6.77 16.09 1.33
N GLN A 45 -6.06 16.61 0.32
CA GLN A 45 -6.05 18.03 -0.02
C GLN A 45 -7.46 18.54 -0.35
N GLU A 46 -8.19 17.85 -1.22
CA GLU A 46 -9.58 18.17 -1.56
C GLU A 46 -10.51 18.11 -0.34
N THR A 47 -10.29 17.15 0.56
CA THR A 47 -11.07 17.01 1.80
C THR A 47 -10.89 18.23 2.71
N TYR A 48 -9.64 18.67 2.92
CA TYR A 48 -9.36 19.88 3.69
C TYR A 48 -9.86 21.15 2.98
N ALA A 49 -9.74 21.24 1.66
CA ALA A 49 -10.29 22.35 0.89
C ALA A 49 -11.80 22.50 1.12
N ARG A 50 -12.55 21.39 1.12
CA ARG A 50 -13.98 21.37 1.44
C ARG A 50 -14.27 21.75 2.89
N TRP A 51 -13.43 21.33 3.85
CA TRP A 51 -13.58 21.73 5.24
C TRP A 51 -13.43 23.25 5.42
N TYR A 52 -12.38 23.83 4.84
CA TYR A 52 -12.11 25.28 4.95
C TYR A 52 -13.04 26.14 4.10
N ALA A 53 -13.74 25.56 3.13
CA ALA A 53 -14.81 26.23 2.40
C ALA A 53 -16.10 26.40 3.24
N LEU A 54 -16.28 25.62 4.31
CA LEU A 54 -17.40 25.79 5.24
C LEU A 54 -17.24 27.09 6.04
N SER A 55 -18.35 27.79 6.28
CA SER A 55 -18.37 28.90 7.21
C SER A 55 -18.07 28.43 8.63
N ARG A 56 -17.57 29.33 9.50
CA ARG A 56 -17.33 29.01 10.92
C ARG A 56 -18.57 28.44 11.63
N ARG A 57 -19.76 28.89 11.24
CA ARG A 57 -21.02 28.40 11.81
C ARG A 57 -21.32 26.97 11.38
N GLU A 58 -21.04 26.63 10.13
CA GLU A 58 -21.20 25.26 9.61
C GLU A 58 -20.17 24.32 10.24
N GLN A 59 -18.91 24.74 10.37
CA GLN A 59 -17.88 23.98 11.08
C GLN A 59 -18.28 23.72 12.54
N ALA A 60 -18.76 24.75 13.24
CA ALA A 60 -19.22 24.61 14.63
C ALA A 60 -20.47 23.73 14.80
N ALA A 61 -21.26 23.53 13.73
CA ALA A 61 -22.40 22.63 13.75
C ALA A 61 -22.01 21.15 13.54
N ILE A 62 -20.77 20.88 13.12
CA ILE A 62 -20.26 19.52 12.96
C ILE A 62 -19.74 19.02 14.32
N GLU A 63 -20.50 18.12 14.94
CA GLU A 63 -20.18 17.57 16.26
C GLU A 63 -18.86 16.79 16.29
N THR A 64 -18.50 16.13 15.18
CA THR A 64 -17.28 15.32 15.10
C THR A 64 -16.55 15.59 13.77
N PRO A 65 -15.60 16.55 13.74
CA PRO A 65 -14.84 16.90 12.55
C PRO A 65 -14.17 15.70 11.86
N ALA A 66 -13.51 14.83 12.62
CA ALA A 66 -12.84 13.64 12.10
C ALA A 66 -13.78 12.69 11.34
N ALA A 67 -15.01 12.51 11.84
CA ALA A 67 -16.03 11.70 11.18
C ALA A 67 -16.53 12.36 9.89
N TRP A 68 -16.68 13.69 9.89
CA TRP A 68 -17.03 14.44 8.69
C TRP A 68 -15.94 14.34 7.62
N LEU A 69 -14.66 14.55 8.00
CA LEU A 69 -13.52 14.46 7.09
C LEU A 69 -13.41 13.06 6.48
N THR A 70 -13.57 12.01 7.28
CA THR A 70 -13.57 10.62 6.80
C THR A 70 -14.71 10.35 5.82
N LYS A 71 -15.92 10.84 6.11
CA LYS A 71 -17.07 10.70 5.20
C LYS A 71 -16.82 11.41 3.86
N VAL A 72 -16.25 12.62 3.90
CA VAL A 72 -15.94 13.40 2.69
C VAL A 72 -14.83 12.72 1.88
N ALA A 73 -13.72 12.34 2.52
CA ALA A 73 -12.64 11.61 1.87
C ALA A 73 -13.14 10.30 1.25
N GLY A 74 -13.97 9.53 1.98
CA GLY A 74 -14.56 8.29 1.48
C GLY A 74 -15.44 8.49 0.24
N ARG A 75 -16.20 9.60 0.16
CA ARG A 75 -17.01 9.95 -1.03
C ARG A 75 -16.12 10.31 -2.21
N ILE A 76 -15.09 11.13 -1.99
CA ILE A 76 -14.14 11.49 -3.04
C ILE A 76 -13.42 10.23 -3.55
N CYS A 77 -12.96 9.34 -2.66
CA CYS A 77 -12.38 8.06 -3.05
C CYS A 77 -13.34 7.19 -3.88
N LEU A 78 -14.63 7.15 -3.52
CA LEU A 78 -15.62 6.40 -4.29
C LEU A 78 -15.74 6.91 -5.73
N ASP A 79 -15.75 8.24 -5.91
CA ASP A 79 -15.80 8.89 -7.22
C ASP A 79 -14.52 8.64 -8.03
N VAL A 80 -13.35 8.77 -7.38
CA VAL A 80 -12.04 8.49 -7.98
C VAL A 80 -11.96 7.02 -8.40
N LEU A 81 -12.43 6.07 -7.60
CA LEU A 81 -12.47 4.64 -7.96
C LEU A 81 -13.35 4.35 -9.16
N GLY A 82 -14.49 5.04 -9.28
CA GLY A 82 -15.35 4.96 -10.47
C GLY A 82 -14.59 5.35 -11.74
N SER A 83 -13.86 6.46 -11.67
CA SER A 83 -13.08 6.99 -12.79
C SER A 83 -11.81 6.18 -13.07
N ALA A 84 -11.11 5.73 -12.02
CA ALA A 84 -9.91 4.92 -12.10
C ALA A 84 -10.18 3.58 -12.80
N ARG A 85 -11.34 2.95 -12.55
CA ARG A 85 -11.75 1.74 -13.25
C ARG A 85 -11.79 1.94 -14.78
N ALA A 86 -12.39 3.03 -15.24
CA ALA A 86 -12.44 3.36 -16.67
C ALA A 86 -11.06 3.72 -17.26
N ARG A 87 -10.14 4.27 -16.45
CA ARG A 87 -8.74 4.49 -16.87
C ARG A 87 -7.96 3.17 -16.94
N ARG A 88 -8.15 2.29 -15.96
CA ARG A 88 -7.46 0.98 -15.84
C ARG A 88 -7.80 0.04 -16.99
N GLU A 89 -8.98 0.15 -17.60
CA GLU A 89 -9.33 -0.55 -18.85
C GLU A 89 -8.40 -0.21 -20.03
N ARG A 90 -7.75 0.96 -20.01
CA ARG A 90 -6.78 1.39 -21.02
C ARG A 90 -5.33 1.31 -20.55
N TYR A 91 -5.09 0.74 -19.36
CA TYR A 91 -3.75 0.59 -18.81
C TYR A 91 -2.95 -0.46 -19.59
N VAL A 92 -1.69 -0.16 -19.90
CA VAL A 92 -0.82 -1.10 -20.61
C VAL A 92 -0.14 -2.02 -19.60
N GLY A 93 -0.51 -3.30 -19.62
CA GLY A 93 -0.02 -4.32 -18.70
C GLY A 93 -0.89 -4.47 -17.45
N GLU A 94 -0.35 -5.11 -16.42
CA GLU A 94 -1.05 -5.36 -15.16
C GLU A 94 -0.92 -4.14 -14.22
N TRP A 95 -2.04 -3.69 -13.66
CA TRP A 95 -2.02 -2.64 -12.63
C TRP A 95 -1.70 -3.25 -11.26
N ILE A 96 -0.63 -2.79 -10.63
CA ILE A 96 -0.29 -3.12 -9.23
C ILE A 96 -0.38 -1.84 -8.38
N PRO A 97 -0.96 -1.85 -7.18
CA PRO A 97 -0.93 -0.70 -6.27
C PRO A 97 0.50 -0.14 -6.08
N GLU A 98 0.61 1.18 -5.94
CA GLU A 98 1.88 1.86 -5.69
C GLU A 98 2.53 1.33 -4.41
N PRO A 99 3.78 0.84 -4.44
CA PRO A 99 4.42 0.28 -3.28
C PRO A 99 4.93 1.39 -2.38
N LEU A 100 4.76 1.23 -1.06
CA LEU A 100 5.25 2.20 -0.09
C LEU A 100 6.42 1.65 0.72
N PRO A 101 7.42 2.49 1.05
CA PRO A 101 8.44 2.14 2.03
C PRO A 101 7.82 2.01 3.43
N ASP A 102 8.63 1.81 4.46
CA ASP A 102 8.10 1.61 5.80
C ASP A 102 7.29 2.82 6.30
N SER A 103 6.22 2.59 7.07
CA SER A 103 5.24 3.60 7.51
C SER A 103 5.88 4.77 8.27
N THR A 104 7.05 4.59 8.87
CA THR A 104 7.83 5.67 9.46
C THR A 104 8.46 6.62 8.45
N GLU A 105 8.83 6.13 7.26
CA GLU A 105 9.63 6.86 6.26
C GLU A 105 8.77 7.82 5.42
N TRP A 106 7.56 7.42 5.00
CA TRP A 106 6.72 8.25 4.13
C TRP A 106 5.69 9.09 4.89
N VAL A 107 5.23 8.67 6.07
CA VAL A 107 4.15 9.38 6.78
C VAL A 107 4.68 10.57 7.60
N THR A 108 5.98 10.68 7.83
CA THR A 108 6.55 11.77 8.65
C THR A 108 7.30 12.82 7.85
N GLY A 109 7.77 12.51 6.63
CA GLY A 109 8.76 13.34 5.94
C GLY A 109 9.97 13.68 6.83
N ARG A 110 10.21 12.88 7.88
CA ARG A 110 11.13 13.15 8.97
C ARG A 110 12.13 12.01 9.07
N SER A 111 13.39 12.36 9.31
CA SER A 111 14.50 11.42 9.49
C SER A 111 14.18 10.32 10.52
N PRO A 112 14.77 9.11 10.37
CA PRO A 112 14.51 7.98 11.25
C PRO A 112 14.84 8.34 12.71
N GLY A 113 13.86 8.20 13.62
CA GLY A 113 14.09 8.41 15.06
C GLY A 113 12.91 8.91 15.90
N ALA A 114 11.79 9.33 15.31
CA ALA A 114 10.62 9.73 16.11
C ALA A 114 9.77 8.50 16.52
N PRO A 115 9.46 8.31 17.82
CA PRO A 115 8.62 7.21 18.25
C PRO A 115 7.15 7.50 17.88
N ALA A 116 6.59 6.68 16.99
CA ALA A 116 5.13 6.54 16.89
C ALA A 116 4.69 5.38 17.78
N ASP A 117 3.46 5.45 18.30
CA ASP A 117 2.91 4.47 19.24
C ASP A 117 3.01 3.04 18.67
N PRO A 118 3.65 2.08 19.38
CA PRO A 118 3.82 0.71 18.93
C PRO A 118 2.51 -0.01 18.57
N VAL A 119 1.40 0.37 19.21
CA VAL A 119 0.10 -0.28 18.98
C VAL A 119 -0.50 0.15 17.64
N ASP A 120 -0.43 1.43 17.30
CA ASP A 120 -0.90 1.95 16.01
C ASP A 120 -0.08 1.38 14.84
N ARG A 121 1.23 1.20 15.03
CA ARG A 121 2.14 0.59 14.05
C ARG A 121 1.74 -0.84 13.68
N VAL A 122 1.47 -1.70 14.67
CA VAL A 122 1.15 -3.12 14.43
C VAL A 122 -0.18 -3.30 13.70
N THR A 123 -1.23 -2.55 14.05
CA THR A 123 -2.54 -2.64 13.36
C THR A 123 -2.55 -2.02 11.95
N LEU A 124 -1.76 -0.97 11.73
CA LEU A 124 -1.66 -0.32 10.42
C LEU A 124 -0.79 -1.14 9.46
N ASP A 125 0.33 -1.70 9.91
CA ASP A 125 1.26 -2.45 9.04
C ASP A 125 0.71 -3.83 8.62
N GLU A 126 -0.06 -4.51 9.47
CA GLU A 126 -0.68 -5.80 9.10
C GLU A 126 -1.81 -5.64 8.05
N SER A 127 -2.41 -4.45 7.95
CA SER A 127 -3.60 -4.18 7.11
C SER A 127 -3.32 -3.51 5.76
N ILE A 128 -2.06 -3.21 5.41
CA ILE A 128 -1.67 -2.60 4.11
C ILE A 128 -0.76 -3.52 3.30
N SER A 129 -0.81 -4.84 3.51
CA SER A 129 0.03 -5.74 2.71
C SER A 129 -0.27 -5.58 1.20
N MET A 130 0.74 -5.77 0.35
CA MET A 130 0.54 -5.69 -1.10
C MET A 130 -0.53 -6.67 -1.59
N ALA A 131 -0.55 -7.88 -1.04
CA ALA A 131 -1.57 -8.90 -1.32
C ALA A 131 -2.99 -8.35 -1.07
N PHE A 132 -3.20 -7.71 0.09
CA PHE A 132 -4.48 -7.11 0.42
C PHE A 132 -4.88 -6.02 -0.57
N LEU A 133 -3.98 -5.09 -0.90
CA LEU A 133 -4.25 -4.02 -1.86
C LEU A 133 -4.58 -4.56 -3.26
N VAL A 134 -3.84 -5.59 -3.72
CA VAL A 134 -4.11 -6.26 -5.00
C VAL A 134 -5.48 -6.94 -5.00
N VAL A 135 -5.90 -7.55 -3.89
CA VAL A 135 -7.25 -8.13 -3.81
C VAL A 135 -8.34 -7.06 -3.86
N LEU A 136 -8.13 -5.91 -3.22
CA LEU A 136 -9.06 -4.77 -3.32
C LEU A 136 -9.23 -4.30 -4.78
N GLU A 137 -8.19 -4.43 -5.61
CA GLU A 137 -8.25 -4.13 -7.05
C GLU A 137 -9.29 -4.94 -7.83
N SER A 138 -9.63 -6.12 -7.35
CA SER A 138 -10.63 -6.98 -7.97
C SER A 138 -12.09 -6.62 -7.61
N MET A 139 -12.32 -5.66 -6.71
CA MET A 139 -13.64 -5.30 -6.18
C MET A 139 -14.28 -4.15 -6.96
N THR A 140 -15.61 -4.05 -6.92
CA THR A 140 -16.30 -2.83 -7.36
C THR A 140 -15.99 -1.66 -6.41
N PRO A 141 -16.05 -0.39 -6.87
CA PRO A 141 -15.80 0.77 -6.01
C PRO A 141 -16.62 0.75 -4.70
N ALA A 142 -17.92 0.47 -4.78
CA ALA A 142 -18.81 0.41 -3.63
C ALA A 142 -18.49 -0.76 -2.68
N GLN A 143 -18.07 -1.92 -3.20
CA GLN A 143 -17.62 -3.05 -2.36
C GLN A 143 -16.37 -2.67 -1.57
N ARG A 144 -15.39 -2.06 -2.25
CA ARG A 144 -14.12 -1.65 -1.63
C ARG A 144 -14.36 -0.63 -0.51
N VAL A 145 -15.12 0.43 -0.79
CA VAL A 145 -15.44 1.46 0.21
C VAL A 145 -16.21 0.88 1.38
N ALA A 146 -17.23 0.06 1.12
CA ALA A 146 -18.03 -0.54 2.20
C ALA A 146 -17.18 -1.46 3.10
N PHE A 147 -16.29 -2.26 2.51
CA PHE A 147 -15.39 -3.13 3.25
C PHE A 147 -14.35 -2.34 4.03
N VAL A 148 -13.60 -1.43 3.40
CA VAL A 148 -12.51 -0.71 4.08
C VAL A 148 -13.06 0.13 5.24
N LEU A 149 -14.13 0.91 5.04
CA LEU A 149 -14.69 1.72 6.12
C LEU A 149 -15.21 0.89 7.29
N HIS A 150 -15.88 -0.24 7.01
CA HIS A 150 -16.48 -1.06 8.06
C HIS A 150 -15.49 -2.03 8.72
N ASP A 151 -14.76 -2.81 7.93
CA ASP A 151 -13.92 -3.90 8.41
C ASP A 151 -12.55 -3.41 8.91
N VAL A 152 -11.99 -2.37 8.29
CA VAL A 152 -10.67 -1.80 8.66
C VAL A 152 -10.84 -0.62 9.62
N PHE A 153 -11.70 0.34 9.28
CA PHE A 153 -11.88 1.57 10.06
C PHE A 153 -13.05 1.52 11.06
N ARG A 154 -13.74 0.38 11.17
CA ARG A 154 -14.77 0.10 12.19
C ARG A 154 -16.00 1.02 12.17
N TYR A 155 -16.27 1.71 11.06
CA TYR A 155 -17.51 2.48 10.89
C TYR A 155 -18.73 1.57 10.83
N THR A 156 -19.86 2.07 11.34
CA THR A 156 -21.15 1.36 11.24
C THR A 156 -21.68 1.36 9.81
N PHE A 157 -22.51 0.38 9.47
CA PHE A 157 -23.17 0.36 8.15
C PHE A 157 -24.10 1.56 7.90
N ALA A 158 -24.54 2.26 8.95
CA ALA A 158 -25.29 3.51 8.81
C ALA A 158 -24.39 4.63 8.29
N GLU A 159 -23.19 4.78 8.86
CA GLU A 159 -22.22 5.78 8.40
C GLU A 159 -21.67 5.45 7.01
N VAL A 160 -21.40 4.16 6.73
CA VAL A 160 -20.99 3.71 5.40
C VAL A 160 -22.06 3.98 4.35
N ALA A 161 -23.33 3.84 4.70
CA ALA A 161 -24.45 4.14 3.81
C ALA A 161 -24.47 5.62 3.37
N GLU A 162 -24.11 6.54 4.25
CA GLU A 162 -23.98 7.96 3.90
C GLU A 162 -22.84 8.23 2.90
N VAL A 163 -21.76 7.44 2.95
CA VAL A 163 -20.64 7.55 2.01
C VAL A 163 -20.99 6.94 0.66
N VAL A 164 -21.54 5.72 0.66
CA VAL A 164 -21.81 4.95 -0.56
C VAL A 164 -23.09 5.38 -1.27
N GLY A 165 -23.98 6.13 -0.61
CA GLY A 165 -25.27 6.55 -1.16
C GLY A 165 -26.24 5.38 -1.32
N ARG A 166 -26.23 4.43 -0.38
CA ARG A 166 -27.07 3.21 -0.40
C ARG A 166 -27.67 2.95 0.98
N THR A 167 -28.60 1.99 1.08
CA THR A 167 -29.15 1.60 2.38
C THR A 167 -28.11 0.83 3.22
N PRO A 168 -28.18 0.87 4.57
CA PRO A 168 -27.28 0.09 5.43
C PRO A 168 -27.30 -1.41 5.14
N ALA A 169 -28.47 -1.94 4.75
CA ALA A 169 -28.63 -3.34 4.34
C ALA A 169 -27.86 -3.65 3.04
N ALA A 170 -27.90 -2.75 2.05
CA ALA A 170 -27.12 -2.91 0.83
C ALA A 170 -25.61 -2.82 1.10
N CYS A 171 -25.16 -1.93 1.99
CA CYS A 171 -23.75 -1.85 2.41
C CYS A 171 -23.27 -3.13 3.10
N ARG A 172 -24.12 -3.78 3.92
CA ARG A 172 -23.84 -5.11 4.48
C ARG A 172 -23.60 -6.18 3.42
N GLN A 173 -24.44 -6.19 2.37
CA GLN A 173 -24.28 -7.14 1.26
C GLN A 173 -22.98 -6.88 0.47
N LEU A 174 -22.64 -5.61 0.25
CA LEU A 174 -21.39 -5.21 -0.40
C LEU A 174 -20.17 -5.68 0.39
N ALA A 175 -20.12 -5.43 1.70
CA ALA A 175 -19.03 -5.88 2.57
C ALA A 175 -18.95 -7.42 2.64
N THR A 176 -20.09 -8.11 2.67
CA THR A 176 -20.13 -9.59 2.63
C THR A 176 -19.54 -10.13 1.33
N ALA A 177 -19.87 -9.52 0.19
CA ALA A 177 -19.30 -9.90 -1.10
C ALA A 177 -17.78 -9.64 -1.16
N ALA A 178 -17.32 -8.51 -0.60
CA ALA A 178 -15.90 -8.20 -0.48
C ALA A 178 -15.14 -9.24 0.38
N ARG A 179 -15.69 -9.60 1.56
CA ARG A 179 -15.12 -10.67 2.42
C ARG A 179 -15.06 -12.02 1.73
N ARG A 180 -16.08 -12.36 0.93
CA ARG A 180 -16.06 -13.60 0.15
C ARG A 180 -14.88 -13.60 -0.82
N ARG A 181 -14.65 -12.48 -1.50
CA ARG A 181 -13.56 -12.32 -2.47
C ARG A 181 -12.18 -12.38 -1.81
N LEU A 182 -12.03 -11.80 -0.62
CA LEU A 182 -10.81 -11.96 0.19
C LEU A 182 -10.56 -13.42 0.58
N ARG A 183 -11.60 -14.15 1.01
CA ARG A 183 -11.46 -15.58 1.31
C ARG A 183 -11.11 -16.43 0.09
N GLU A 184 -11.68 -16.11 -1.07
CA GLU A 184 -11.37 -16.77 -2.36
C GLU A 184 -9.93 -16.51 -2.81
N ALA A 185 -9.37 -15.34 -2.51
CA ALA A 185 -7.98 -15.00 -2.81
C ALA A 185 -6.96 -15.67 -1.88
N GLY A 186 -7.42 -16.30 -0.79
CA GLY A 186 -6.58 -16.87 0.26
C GLY A 186 -6.63 -16.01 1.54
N PRO A 187 -6.59 -16.62 2.74
CA PRO A 187 -6.56 -15.87 3.98
C PRO A 187 -5.29 -15.01 4.02
N PRO A 188 -5.34 -13.78 4.55
CA PRO A 188 -4.13 -12.99 4.76
C PRO A 188 -3.18 -13.79 5.67
N THR A 189 -2.05 -14.25 5.12
CA THR A 189 -1.07 -14.99 5.91
C THR A 189 -0.43 -14.02 6.90
N PRO A 190 -0.48 -14.29 8.22
CA PRO A 190 0.25 -13.48 9.19
C PRO A 190 1.74 -13.52 8.83
N PRO A 191 2.50 -12.45 9.09
CA PRO A 191 3.94 -12.44 8.84
C PRO A 191 4.56 -13.64 9.56
N THR A 192 5.15 -14.58 8.82
CA THR A 192 5.92 -15.64 9.45
C THR A 192 7.21 -15.02 9.99
N ALA A 193 7.70 -15.51 11.13
CA ALA A 193 8.97 -15.04 11.70
C ALA A 193 10.15 -15.13 10.71
N ASP A 194 10.02 -15.99 9.69
CA ASP A 194 11.04 -16.26 8.68
C ASP A 194 10.76 -15.64 7.29
N GLN A 195 9.72 -14.80 7.13
CA GLN A 195 9.45 -14.16 5.82
C GLN A 195 10.66 -13.37 5.30
N ALA A 196 11.37 -12.68 6.20
CA ALA A 196 12.60 -11.95 5.83
C ALA A 196 13.74 -12.90 5.39
N GLY A 197 13.85 -14.08 6.03
CA GLY A 197 14.82 -15.11 5.65
C GLY A 197 14.53 -15.65 4.26
N LEU A 198 13.26 -15.91 3.92
CA LEU A 198 12.84 -16.39 2.62
C LEU A 198 13.11 -15.36 1.50
N VAL A 199 12.81 -14.08 1.74
CA VAL A 199 13.11 -12.99 0.79
C VAL A 199 14.62 -12.82 0.59
N ARG A 200 15.42 -12.94 1.67
CA ARG A 200 16.89 -12.94 1.58
C ARG A 200 17.41 -14.13 0.79
N ALA A 201 16.89 -15.33 1.04
CA ALA A 201 17.26 -16.53 0.30
C ALA A 201 16.94 -16.38 -1.20
N PHE A 202 15.77 -15.82 -1.54
CA PHE A 202 15.40 -15.51 -2.91
C PHE A 202 16.38 -14.53 -3.56
N LYS A 203 16.73 -13.44 -2.87
CA LYS A 203 17.75 -12.48 -3.33
C LYS A 203 19.07 -13.17 -3.62
N LEU A 204 19.58 -13.99 -2.69
CA LEU A 204 20.87 -14.67 -2.84
C LEU A 204 20.86 -15.66 -4.01
N ALA A 205 19.80 -16.45 -4.14
CA ALA A 205 19.63 -17.39 -5.25
C ALA A 205 19.53 -16.66 -6.60
N TRP A 206 18.81 -15.54 -6.64
CA TRP A 206 18.71 -14.72 -7.85
C TRP A 206 20.06 -14.11 -8.24
N GLN A 207 20.82 -13.56 -7.30
CA GLN A 207 22.16 -13.01 -7.54
C GLN A 207 23.15 -14.08 -8.03
N ALA A 208 23.03 -15.30 -7.50
CA ALA A 208 23.83 -16.45 -7.92
C ALA A 208 23.36 -17.08 -9.24
N THR A 209 22.25 -16.63 -9.83
CA THR A 209 21.57 -17.25 -10.98
C THR A 209 21.24 -18.73 -10.75
N ASP A 210 20.95 -19.11 -9.49
CA ASP A 210 20.68 -20.48 -9.07
C ASP A 210 19.20 -20.84 -9.26
N VAL A 211 18.88 -21.38 -10.44
CA VAL A 211 17.51 -21.80 -10.81
C VAL A 211 16.97 -22.87 -9.84
N PRO A 212 17.68 -23.96 -9.51
CA PRO A 212 17.20 -24.94 -8.53
C PRO A 212 16.87 -24.33 -7.15
N ALA A 213 17.71 -23.45 -6.63
CA ALA A 213 17.44 -22.79 -5.35
C ALA A 213 16.19 -21.91 -5.43
N LEU A 214 16.00 -21.15 -6.50
CA LEU A 214 14.79 -20.35 -6.71
C LEU A 214 13.53 -21.22 -6.76
N ILE A 215 13.54 -22.34 -7.49
CA ILE A 215 12.43 -23.30 -7.52
C ILE A 215 12.14 -23.83 -6.11
N GLY A 216 13.18 -24.09 -5.32
CA GLY A 216 13.08 -24.52 -3.92
C GLY A 216 12.45 -23.51 -2.97
N LEU A 217 12.33 -22.23 -3.36
CA LEU A 217 11.72 -21.17 -2.55
C LEU A 217 10.29 -20.82 -3.00
N LEU A 218 9.91 -21.22 -4.22
CA LEU A 218 8.63 -20.90 -4.84
C LEU A 218 7.59 -21.99 -4.57
N ALA A 219 6.32 -21.59 -4.46
CA ALA A 219 5.21 -22.51 -4.54
C ALA A 219 5.09 -23.09 -5.97
N PRO A 220 4.59 -24.32 -6.16
CA PRO A 220 4.50 -24.94 -7.49
C PRO A 220 3.77 -24.07 -8.53
N ASP A 221 2.72 -23.38 -8.11
CA ASP A 221 1.87 -22.48 -8.91
C ASP A 221 2.20 -20.99 -8.70
N ALA A 222 3.38 -20.68 -8.15
CA ALA A 222 3.80 -19.32 -7.87
C ALA A 222 3.70 -18.41 -9.11
N THR A 223 3.41 -17.13 -8.87
CA THR A 223 3.29 -16.15 -9.95
C THR A 223 4.20 -14.96 -9.76
N ALA A 224 4.78 -14.46 -10.84
CA ALA A 224 5.46 -13.16 -10.88
C ALA A 224 4.73 -12.20 -11.83
N THR A 225 4.34 -11.04 -11.33
CA THR A 225 3.62 -10.01 -12.08
C THR A 225 4.45 -8.73 -12.10
N GLY A 226 4.63 -8.15 -13.29
CA GLY A 226 5.33 -6.89 -13.48
C GLY A 226 4.38 -5.76 -13.86
N ASP A 227 4.53 -4.60 -13.22
CA ASP A 227 3.83 -3.36 -13.61
C ASP A 227 4.84 -2.34 -14.13
N GLY A 228 4.90 -2.18 -15.46
CA GLY A 228 5.70 -1.15 -16.12
C GLY A 228 4.92 0.09 -16.57
N GLY A 229 3.58 0.08 -16.42
CA GLY A 229 2.68 1.16 -16.81
C GLY A 229 2.75 1.63 -18.27
N GLY A 230 3.30 0.81 -19.18
CA GLY A 230 3.59 1.22 -20.56
C GLY A 230 4.76 2.20 -20.72
N LEU A 231 5.40 2.62 -19.61
CA LEU A 231 6.56 3.52 -19.60
C LEU A 231 7.88 2.74 -19.66
N VAL A 232 7.91 1.55 -19.06
CA VAL A 232 9.05 0.64 -19.08
C VAL A 232 8.60 -0.77 -19.44
N SER A 233 9.52 -1.56 -20.00
CA SER A 233 9.22 -2.95 -20.36
C SER A 233 9.03 -3.81 -19.10
N ALA A 234 7.87 -4.44 -19.01
CA ALA A 234 7.53 -5.47 -18.04
C ALA A 234 6.93 -6.67 -18.77
N ALA A 235 6.92 -7.84 -18.12
CA ALA A 235 6.23 -9.00 -18.68
C ALA A 235 4.74 -8.64 -18.89
N PRO A 236 4.20 -8.78 -20.11
CA PRO A 236 2.85 -8.30 -20.43
C PRO A 236 1.74 -9.13 -19.78
N ARG A 237 2.09 -10.32 -19.27
CA ARG A 237 1.20 -11.20 -18.51
C ARG A 237 1.98 -11.78 -17.33
N PRO A 238 1.29 -12.15 -16.23
CA PRO A 238 1.93 -12.86 -15.13
C PRO A 238 2.65 -14.13 -15.59
N VAL A 239 3.90 -14.30 -15.16
CA VAL A 239 4.64 -15.55 -15.30
C VAL A 239 4.13 -16.50 -14.24
N ARG A 240 3.77 -17.73 -14.62
CA ARG A 240 3.15 -18.72 -13.73
C ARG A 240 3.95 -20.00 -13.68
N GLY A 241 4.07 -20.57 -12.49
CA GLY A 241 4.77 -21.80 -12.20
C GLY A 241 6.20 -21.55 -11.68
N ALA A 242 6.60 -22.33 -10.67
CA ALA A 242 7.90 -22.17 -10.00
C ALA A 242 9.08 -22.16 -10.98
N GLU A 243 9.11 -23.09 -11.92
CA GLU A 243 10.20 -23.19 -12.91
C GLU A 243 10.25 -21.99 -13.85
N GLN A 244 9.09 -21.55 -14.35
CA GLN A 244 9.01 -20.43 -15.29
C GLN A 244 9.39 -19.12 -14.60
N VAL A 245 8.94 -18.92 -13.36
CA VAL A 245 9.30 -17.77 -12.53
C VAL A 245 10.81 -17.77 -12.25
N ALA A 246 11.38 -18.90 -11.82
CA ALA A 246 12.81 -19.00 -11.54
C ALA A 246 13.66 -18.65 -12.76
N ARG A 247 13.34 -19.23 -13.94
CA ARG A 247 14.05 -18.94 -15.19
C ARG A 247 13.94 -17.46 -15.57
N PHE A 248 12.73 -16.88 -15.50
CA PHE A 248 12.49 -15.47 -15.81
C PHE A 248 13.40 -14.52 -15.00
N PHE A 249 13.55 -14.76 -13.70
CA PHE A 249 14.45 -13.94 -12.87
C PHE A 249 15.92 -14.13 -13.24
N THR A 250 16.37 -15.36 -13.49
CA THR A 250 17.78 -15.61 -13.88
C THR A 250 18.13 -15.03 -15.25
N GLU A 251 17.23 -15.10 -16.24
CA GLU A 251 17.41 -14.47 -17.56
C GLU A 251 17.51 -12.95 -17.44
N ARG A 252 16.69 -12.34 -16.56
CA ARG A 252 16.79 -10.90 -16.26
C ARG A 252 18.11 -10.52 -15.60
N ALA A 253 18.62 -11.32 -14.67
CA ALA A 253 19.91 -11.04 -14.03
C ALA A 253 21.06 -11.02 -15.05
N ALA A 254 21.04 -11.96 -16.00
CA ALA A 254 22.07 -12.04 -17.05
C ALA A 254 22.15 -10.78 -17.92
N VAL A 255 21.02 -10.11 -18.17
CA VAL A 255 20.96 -8.88 -18.99
C VAL A 255 21.07 -7.58 -18.16
N THR A 256 21.18 -7.67 -16.83
CA THR A 256 21.33 -6.52 -15.92
C THR A 256 22.45 -6.73 -14.89
N PRO A 257 23.71 -6.90 -15.31
CA PRO A 257 24.82 -7.28 -14.42
C PRO A 257 25.17 -6.21 -13.36
N ARG A 258 24.71 -4.97 -13.54
CA ARG A 258 24.91 -3.85 -12.59
C ARG A 258 23.76 -3.69 -11.58
N LEU A 259 22.78 -4.61 -11.59
CA LEU A 259 21.63 -4.54 -10.70
C LEU A 259 22.05 -4.83 -9.25
N VAL A 260 21.75 -3.91 -8.35
CA VAL A 260 21.94 -4.07 -6.90
C VAL A 260 20.59 -4.34 -6.25
N LEU A 261 20.50 -5.42 -5.47
CA LEU A 261 19.30 -5.78 -4.72
C LEU A 261 19.45 -5.43 -3.24
N LEU A 262 18.57 -4.56 -2.76
CA LEU A 262 18.51 -4.14 -1.36
C LEU A 262 17.32 -4.79 -0.67
N GLU A 263 17.52 -5.34 0.52
CA GLU A 263 16.43 -5.77 1.41
C GLU A 263 15.81 -4.52 2.04
N ARG A 264 14.49 -4.36 1.89
CA ARG A 264 13.72 -3.23 2.43
C ARG A 264 12.33 -3.70 2.85
N THR A 265 11.68 -2.93 3.71
CA THR A 265 10.25 -3.09 4.00
C THR A 265 9.44 -2.49 2.86
N VAL A 266 8.56 -3.26 2.25
CA VAL A 266 7.59 -2.84 1.23
C VAL A 266 6.20 -3.09 1.80
N ASN A 267 5.40 -2.04 1.98
CA ASN A 267 4.04 -2.15 2.50
C ASN A 267 3.96 -2.92 3.83
N GLY A 268 4.88 -2.62 4.75
CA GLY A 268 4.96 -3.26 6.07
C GLY A 268 5.53 -4.70 6.06
N ARG A 269 5.96 -5.23 4.91
CA ARG A 269 6.50 -6.60 4.81
C ARG A 269 7.89 -6.64 4.16
N PRO A 270 8.72 -7.66 4.44
CA PRO A 270 10.00 -7.82 3.76
C PRO A 270 9.83 -7.88 2.23
N GLY A 271 10.64 -7.10 1.53
CA GLY A 271 10.69 -7.03 0.08
C GLY A 271 12.08 -6.67 -0.45
N LEU A 272 12.17 -6.44 -1.76
CA LEU A 272 13.43 -6.10 -2.44
C LEU A 272 13.29 -4.81 -3.23
N VAL A 273 14.31 -3.97 -3.18
CA VAL A 273 14.47 -2.81 -4.08
C VAL A 273 15.63 -3.09 -5.00
N ALA A 274 15.36 -3.04 -6.30
CA ALA A 274 16.37 -3.18 -7.33
C ALA A 274 16.82 -1.80 -7.80
N ARG A 275 18.14 -1.54 -7.71
CA ARG A 275 18.77 -0.32 -8.17
C ARG A 275 19.70 -0.60 -9.35
N LEU A 276 19.68 0.28 -10.34
CA LEU A 276 20.60 0.28 -11.47
C LEU A 276 21.28 1.64 -11.52
N ASP A 277 22.62 1.67 -11.46
CA ASP A 277 23.42 2.89 -11.45
C ASP A 277 22.95 3.91 -10.39
N GLY A 278 22.57 3.41 -9.20
CA GLY A 278 22.08 4.23 -8.08
C GLY A 278 20.58 4.52 -8.11
N MET A 279 19.90 4.36 -9.25
CA MET A 279 18.48 4.67 -9.40
C MET A 279 17.60 3.47 -9.09
N THR A 280 16.52 3.67 -8.34
CA THR A 280 15.50 2.62 -8.12
C THR A 280 14.75 2.34 -9.42
N VAL A 281 14.88 1.10 -9.92
CA VAL A 281 14.26 0.63 -11.18
C VAL A 281 13.17 -0.40 -10.95
N SER A 282 13.11 -1.01 -9.77
CA SER A 282 12.00 -1.86 -9.38
C SER A 282 11.88 -2.00 -7.86
N VAL A 283 10.65 -2.09 -7.39
CA VAL A 283 10.32 -2.50 -6.01
C VAL A 283 9.51 -3.79 -6.09
N MET A 284 9.93 -4.79 -5.32
CA MET A 284 9.35 -6.13 -5.31
C MET A 284 8.72 -6.43 -3.95
N ALA A 285 7.42 -6.66 -3.96
CA ALA A 285 6.66 -7.18 -2.82
C ALA A 285 6.43 -8.69 -2.98
N PHE A 286 6.40 -9.39 -1.85
CA PHE A 286 6.28 -10.84 -1.80
C PHE A 286 5.09 -11.24 -0.93
N GLU A 287 4.29 -12.18 -1.42
CA GLU A 287 3.36 -12.95 -0.60
C GLU A 287 3.94 -14.33 -0.34
N VAL A 288 3.99 -14.68 0.95
CA VAL A 288 4.49 -15.96 1.44
C VAL A 288 3.31 -16.71 2.07
N VAL A 289 3.18 -17.98 1.69
CA VAL A 289 2.19 -18.91 2.24
C VAL A 289 2.96 -20.11 2.78
N GLY A 290 2.90 -20.32 4.09
CA GLY A 290 3.76 -21.30 4.76
C GLY A 290 5.24 -20.92 4.65
N ASP A 291 6.03 -21.77 4.01
CA ASP A 291 7.47 -21.64 3.78
C ASP A 291 7.82 -21.31 2.32
N ARG A 292 6.82 -20.95 1.49
CA ARG A 292 6.99 -20.73 0.05
C ARG A 292 6.49 -19.36 -0.40
N ILE A 293 7.18 -18.80 -1.38
CA ILE A 293 6.75 -17.58 -2.08
C ILE A 293 5.65 -17.96 -3.07
N GLN A 294 4.45 -17.41 -2.88
CA GLN A 294 3.28 -17.62 -3.73
C GLN A 294 3.16 -16.55 -4.82
N HIS A 295 3.33 -15.28 -4.45
CA HIS A 295 3.22 -14.17 -5.39
C HIS A 295 4.41 -13.22 -5.26
N ILE A 296 4.91 -12.77 -6.41
CA ILE A 296 5.91 -11.71 -6.53
C ILE A 296 5.28 -10.59 -7.37
N TRP A 297 5.17 -9.41 -6.79
CA TRP A 297 4.75 -8.20 -7.49
C TRP A 297 5.97 -7.30 -7.70
N ALA A 298 6.42 -7.17 -8.93
CA ALA A 298 7.49 -6.27 -9.32
C ALA A 298 6.89 -4.99 -9.90
N ILE A 299 6.99 -3.89 -9.19
CA ILE A 299 6.59 -2.57 -9.67
C ILE A 299 7.82 -1.95 -10.32
N LEU A 300 7.71 -1.58 -11.59
CA LEU A 300 8.75 -0.95 -12.39
C LEU A 300 8.31 0.42 -12.92
N ASN A 301 7.00 0.71 -12.90
CA ASN A 301 6.44 1.98 -13.35
C ASN A 301 7.11 3.14 -12.59
N PRO A 302 7.88 4.02 -13.27
CA PRO A 302 8.65 5.07 -12.62
C PRO A 302 7.76 6.06 -11.85
N ASP A 303 6.50 6.26 -12.26
CA ASP A 303 5.57 7.12 -11.53
C ASP A 303 5.23 6.58 -10.14
N LYS A 304 5.30 5.26 -9.94
CA LYS A 304 5.05 4.57 -8.66
C LYS A 304 6.32 4.37 -7.84
N LEU A 305 7.50 4.71 -8.39
CA LEU A 305 8.78 4.54 -7.71
C LEU A 305 9.27 5.83 -7.05
N ARG A 306 8.52 6.92 -7.16
CA ARG A 306 8.90 8.22 -6.57
C ARG A 306 9.17 8.17 -5.07
N PRO A 307 8.41 7.42 -4.24
CA PRO A 307 8.70 7.30 -2.81
C PRO A 307 10.02 6.57 -2.47
N TRP A 308 10.70 6.00 -3.48
CA TRP A 308 11.88 5.16 -3.33
C TRP A 308 13.14 5.78 -3.97
N MET A 309 13.06 7.05 -4.34
CA MET A 309 14.19 7.84 -4.82
C MET A 309 14.87 8.48 -3.61
N ASP A 310 16.13 8.11 -3.36
CA ASP A 310 16.98 8.76 -2.35
C ASP A 310 17.50 10.11 -2.88
#